data_AF-A0A6J5V936-F1
#
_entry.id   AF-A0A6J5V936-F1
#
_cell.length_a   1.000
_cell.length_b   1.000
_cell.length_c   1.000
_cell.angle_alpha   90.00
_cell.angle_beta   90.00
_cell.angle_gamma   90.00
#
_symmetry.space_group_name_H-M   'P 1'
#
loop_
_entity.id
_entity.type
_entity.pdbx_description
1 polymer ?
#
loop_
_entity_poly.entity_id
_entity_poly.type
_entity_poly.pdbx_seq_one_letter_code
_entity_poly.pdbx_strand_id
1 'polypeptide(L)' 'MALGAPEVKMTTGATIHTTEGLKMTIIRRIKPPIVPTLEMLTFEVDTSVGVSKGDSLSVAVSLR' A
#
# COMPACT_ATOMS: atom_id res chain seq x y z
N MET A 1 -14.00 -20.35 9.60
CA MET A 1 -12.95 -21.37 9.36
C MET A 1 -12.67 -21.40 7.87
N ALA A 2 -11.42 -21.64 7.45
CA ALA A 2 -11.12 -21.80 6.02
C ALA A 2 -11.85 -23.05 5.51
N LEU A 3 -12.56 -22.93 4.38
CA LEU A 3 -13.29 -24.05 3.79
C LEU A 3 -12.31 -25.18 3.45
N GLY A 4 -12.59 -26.39 3.94
CA GLY A 4 -11.77 -27.58 3.72
C GLY A 4 -10.56 -27.74 4.65
N ALA A 5 -10.32 -26.81 5.60
CA ALA A 5 -9.28 -27.00 6.60
C ALA A 5 -9.74 -28.00 7.69
N PRO A 6 -8.85 -28.91 8.14
CA PRO A 6 -9.18 -29.82 9.24
C PRO A 6 -9.45 -29.06 10.53
N GLU A 7 -10.29 -29.63 11.39
CA GLU A 7 -10.60 -29.07 12.69
C GLU A 7 -9.34 -29.04 13.57
N VAL A 8 -9.10 -27.90 14.23
CA VAL A 8 -7.95 -27.77 15.14
C VAL A 8 -8.36 -28.27 16.51
N LYS A 9 -7.87 -29.45 16.88
CA LYS A 9 -8.03 -30.02 18.22
C LYS A 9 -6.78 -29.78 19.06
N MET A 10 -6.97 -29.74 20.38
CA MET A 10 -5.90 -29.45 21.34
C MET A 10 -5.63 -30.65 22.25
N THR A 11 -4.38 -30.77 22.70
CA THR A 11 -3.97 -31.71 23.76
C THR A 11 -3.78 -30.97 25.07
N THR A 12 -3.87 -31.71 26.18
CA THR A 12 -3.66 -31.19 27.54
C THR A 12 -2.27 -31.59 28.03
N GLY A 13 -1.64 -30.75 28.88
CA GLY A 13 -0.32 -30.99 29.44
C GLY A 13 0.24 -29.72 30.08
N ALA A 14 1.57 -29.62 30.20
CA ALA A 14 2.25 -28.41 30.66
C ALA A 14 2.06 -27.22 29.70
N THR A 15 1.95 -27.50 28.40
CA THR A 15 1.54 -26.52 27.38
C THR A 15 0.49 -27.15 26.47
N ILE A 16 -0.31 -26.31 25.80
CA ILE A 16 -1.38 -26.77 24.92
C ILE A 16 -0.84 -26.92 23.50
N HIS A 17 -0.80 -28.14 22.99
CA HIS A 17 -0.40 -28.42 21.60
C HIS A 17 -1.61 -28.75 20.73
N THR A 18 -1.48 -28.57 19.43
CA THR A 18 -2.47 -29.05 18.46
C THR A 18 -2.26 -30.53 18.18
N THR A 19 -3.32 -31.32 18.02
CA THR A 19 -3.21 -32.77 17.76
C THR A 19 -2.57 -33.10 16.41
N GLU A 20 -2.81 -32.29 15.38
CA GLU A 20 -2.36 -32.55 13.99
C GLU A 20 -1.54 -31.38 13.39
N GLY A 21 -1.06 -30.49 14.25
CA GLY A 21 -0.45 -29.24 13.82
C GLY A 21 -1.49 -28.20 13.36
N LEU A 22 -1.00 -27.03 12.98
CA LEU A 22 -1.80 -25.94 12.43
C LEU A 22 -1.49 -25.78 10.94
N LYS A 23 -2.22 -26.52 10.10
CA LYS A 23 -2.09 -26.44 8.64
C LYS A 23 -2.69 -25.11 8.16
N MET A 24 -1.87 -24.25 7.56
CA MET A 24 -2.29 -22.96 7.03
C MET A 24 -1.63 -22.67 5.68
N THR A 25 -2.28 -21.83 4.87
CA THR A 25 -1.68 -21.31 3.64
C THR A 25 -1.02 -19.97 3.94
N ILE A 26 0.28 -19.85 3.68
CA ILE A 26 1.03 -18.61 3.87
C ILE A 26 1.18 -17.92 2.52
N ILE A 27 0.64 -16.72 2.40
CA ILE A 27 0.84 -15.83 1.25
C ILE A 27 1.72 -14.65 1.66
N ARG A 28 2.50 -14.12 0.71
CA ARG A 28 3.31 -12.91 0.97
C ARG A 28 2.38 -11.73 1.23
N ARG A 29 2.67 -10.97 2.29
CA ARG A 29 1.99 -9.70 2.55
C ARG A 29 2.56 -8.63 1.63
N ILE A 30 1.77 -8.17 0.68
CA ILE A 30 2.12 -7.02 -0.17
C ILE A 30 1.78 -5.75 0.60
N LYS A 31 2.79 -4.92 0.89
CA LYS A 31 2.55 -3.54 1.34
C LYS A 31 2.15 -2.72 0.10
N PRO A 32 1.10 -1.87 0.18
CA PRO A 32 0.78 -0.97 -0.92
C PRO A 32 2.01 -0.13 -1.32
N PRO A 33 2.19 0.17 -2.61
CA PRO A 33 3.27 1.05 -3.05
C PRO A 33 3.11 2.43 -2.41
N ILE A 34 4.22 2.98 -1.91
CA ILE A 34 4.25 4.34 -1.37
C ILE A 34 4.27 5.29 -2.57
N VAL A 35 3.23 6.11 -2.71
CA VAL A 35 3.22 7.19 -3.71
C VAL A 35 4.09 8.33 -3.16
N PRO A 36 5.19 8.71 -3.83
CA PRO A 36 5.99 9.84 -3.39
C PRO A 36 5.19 11.14 -3.56
N THR A 37 5.19 11.98 -2.53
CA THR A 37 4.64 13.34 -2.62
C THR A 37 5.66 14.24 -3.31
N LEU A 38 5.29 14.82 -4.45
CA LEU A 38 6.09 15.84 -5.11
C LEU A 38 5.81 17.19 -4.44
N GLU A 39 6.76 17.67 -3.63
CA GLU A 39 6.72 19.03 -3.10
C GLU A 39 7.07 20.00 -4.24
N MET A 40 6.06 20.67 -4.80
CA MET A 40 6.30 21.78 -5.71
C MET A 40 6.73 23.00 -4.90
N LEU A 41 7.97 23.44 -5.10
CA LEU A 41 8.43 24.74 -4.61
C LEU A 41 7.57 25.83 -5.24
N THR A 42 6.65 26.40 -4.45
CA THR A 42 5.95 27.63 -4.79
C THR A 42 6.98 28.75 -4.80
N PHE A 43 7.46 29.11 -5.99
CA PHE A 43 8.06 30.43 -6.19
C PHE A 43 6.92 31.44 -6.10
N GLU A 44 6.91 32.23 -5.02
CA GLU A 44 6.06 33.42 -4.93
C GLU A 44 6.49 34.39 -6.03
N VAL A 45 5.74 34.41 -7.12
CA VAL A 45 5.85 35.45 -8.13
C VAL A 45 4.78 36.48 -7.78
N ASP A 46 5.20 37.53 -7.08
CA ASP A 46 4.44 38.76 -6.93
C ASP A 46 4.28 39.44 -8.29
N THR A 47 3.33 38.98 -9.09
CA THR A 47 2.84 39.75 -10.24
C THR A 47 1.32 39.70 -10.26
N SER A 48 0.74 40.84 -9.89
CA SER A 48 -0.67 41.17 -10.04
C SER A 48 -1.08 41.22 -11.51
N VAL A 49 -1.28 40.07 -12.14
CA VAL A 49 -1.98 39.99 -13.42
C VAL A 49 -2.92 38.79 -13.39
N GLY A 50 -4.22 39.10 -13.36
CA GLY A 50 -5.27 38.09 -13.38
C GLY A 50 -5.17 37.23 -14.63
N VAL A 51 -4.99 35.92 -14.44
CA VAL A 51 -5.06 34.94 -15.54
C VAL A 51 -6.36 34.18 -15.40
N SER A 52 -7.24 34.39 -16.38
CA SER A 52 -8.51 33.67 -16.52
C SER A 52 -8.25 32.19 -16.81
N LYS A 53 -9.09 31.38 -16.17
CA LYS A 53 -9.13 29.91 -16.23
C LYS A 53 -9.07 29.37 -17.65
N GLY A 54 -8.02 28.58 -17.92
CA GLY A 54 -8.01 27.59 -18.99
C GLY A 54 -6.91 27.82 -20.02
N ASP A 55 -5.69 27.36 -19.72
CA ASP A 55 -4.85 26.78 -20.77
C ASP A 55 -3.87 25.77 -20.16
N SER A 56 -4.07 24.51 -20.50
CA SER A 56 -3.21 23.39 -20.12
C SER A 56 -1.96 23.42 -20.99
N LEU A 57 -0.87 24.00 -20.47
CA LEU A 57 0.44 23.93 -21.11
C LEU A 57 1.09 22.58 -20.81
N SER A 58 1.05 21.66 -21.78
CA SER A 58 1.78 20.39 -21.72
C SER A 58 3.28 20.66 -21.89
N VAL A 59 4.07 20.46 -20.83
CA VAL A 59 5.54 20.54 -20.92
C VAL A 59 6.09 19.18 -21.31
N ALA A 60 6.68 19.08 -22.51
CA ALA A 60 7.38 17.89 -22.98
C ALA A 60 8.79 17.83 -22.38
N VAL A 61 9.13 16.72 -21.73
CA VAL A 61 10.47 16.47 -21.18
C VAL A 61 11.33 15.80 -22.25
N SER A 62 12.30 16.52 -22.78
CA SER A 62 13.34 15.96 -23.67
C SER A 62 14.51 15.49 -22.82
N LEU A 63 14.70 14.18 -22.74
CA LEU A 63 15.90 13.57 -22.16
C LEU A 63 17.04 13.61 -23.20
N ARG A 64 18.20 14.12 -22.78
CA ARG A 64 19.49 13.89 -23.44
C ARG A 64 20.31 12.95 -22.59
#